data_AF-W1N9K5-F1
#
_entry.id   AF-W1N9K5-F1
#
_cell.length_a   1.000
_cell.length_b   1.000
_cell.length_c   1.000
_cell.angle_alpha   90.00
_cell.angle_beta   90.00
_cell.angle_gamma   90.00
#
_symmetry.space_group_name_H-M   'P 1'
#
loop_
_entity.id
_entity.type
_entity.pdbx_description
1 polymer ?
#
loop_
_entity_poly.entity_id
_entity_poly.type
_entity_poly.pdbx_seq_one_letter_code
_entity_poly.pdbx_strand_id
1 'polypeptide(L)'
;MKFPFTRKALIPAVVSAMLLPMSLSAVAGDHPQHHGSWQEKRTELFDRADIDVDQREQLDQARTEYQQALEELSADYAQQRQDILGEDGIAALKQAIHDIREERITTLMDEWQLSDEDRASLQQTREDFRSNMKSLADQQFDSDEDRHQAWKELHTNTHDSLAEVLSEEQIQELTHALMPRGPRFGGDHDMNEADPSS
;
A
#
# COMPACT_ATOMS: atom_id res chain seq x y z
N MET A 1 38.96 -1.38 -19.97
CA MET A 1 39.34 -0.62 -18.75
C MET A 1 38.55 -1.21 -17.58
N LYS A 2 39.21 -1.63 -16.51
CA LYS A 2 38.60 -2.31 -15.36
C LYS A 2 38.42 -1.28 -14.24
N PHE A 3 37.20 -0.98 -13.85
CA PHE A 3 36.93 -0.11 -12.70
C PHE A 3 36.93 -0.96 -11.42
N PRO A 4 37.75 -0.61 -10.39
CA PRO A 4 37.69 -1.29 -9.11
C PRO A 4 36.52 -0.73 -8.28
N PHE A 5 35.46 -1.53 -8.11
CA PHE A 5 34.40 -1.24 -7.14
C PHE A 5 34.94 -1.36 -5.72
N THR A 6 35.18 -0.22 -5.07
CA THR A 6 35.49 -0.14 -3.64
C THR A 6 34.20 -0.36 -2.84
N ARG A 7 33.96 -1.60 -2.39
CA ARG A 7 32.94 -1.91 -1.39
C ARG A 7 33.38 -1.30 -0.04
N LYS A 8 32.84 -0.14 0.32
CA LYS A 8 32.90 0.35 1.69
C LYS A 8 31.89 -0.43 2.52
N ALA A 9 32.41 -1.24 3.44
CA ALA A 9 31.62 -1.93 4.45
C ALA A 9 30.97 -0.89 5.38
N LEU A 10 29.65 -0.77 5.31
CA LEU A 10 28.87 -0.14 6.37
C LEU A 10 28.79 -1.14 7.52
N ILE A 11 29.45 -0.80 8.62
CA ILE A 11 29.43 -1.56 9.88
C ILE A 11 28.06 -1.29 10.53
N PRO A 12 27.22 -2.31 10.77
CA PRO A 12 26.01 -2.13 11.56
C PRO A 12 26.43 -1.95 13.02
N ALA A 13 26.19 -0.76 13.58
CA ALA A 13 26.29 -0.54 15.01
C ALA A 13 25.16 -1.32 15.69
N VAL A 14 25.52 -2.43 16.32
CA VAL A 14 24.62 -3.24 17.15
C VAL A 14 24.25 -2.41 18.38
N VAL A 15 23.05 -1.83 18.38
CA VAL A 15 22.47 -1.25 19.60
C VAL A 15 22.03 -2.40 20.49
N SER A 16 22.80 -2.67 21.54
CA SER A 16 22.43 -3.61 22.60
C SER A 16 21.31 -3.02 23.46
N ALA A 17 20.05 -3.27 23.10
CA ALA A 17 18.92 -3.00 23.96
C ALA A 17 18.82 -4.09 25.04
N MET A 18 18.91 -3.69 26.30
CA MET A 18 18.67 -4.55 27.46
C MET A 18 17.21 -5.03 27.45
N LEU A 19 17.01 -6.33 27.25
CA LEU A 19 15.71 -6.99 27.44
C LEU A 19 15.43 -7.11 28.94
N LEU A 20 14.61 -6.22 29.49
CA LEU A 20 13.92 -6.46 30.76
C LEU A 20 12.67 -7.31 30.49
N PRO A 21 12.35 -8.32 31.34
CA PRO A 21 11.12 -9.08 31.23
C PRO A 21 9.95 -8.25 31.75
N MET A 22 9.26 -7.54 30.87
CA MET A 22 7.97 -6.92 31.19
C MET A 22 6.87 -8.00 31.16
N SER A 23 6.29 -8.29 32.33
CA SER A 23 5.08 -9.10 32.45
C SER A 23 3.89 -8.37 31.83
N LEU A 24 3.37 -8.90 30.72
CA LEU A 24 2.13 -8.42 30.08
C LEU A 24 0.92 -8.82 30.93
N SER A 25 0.39 -7.88 31.70
CA SER A 25 -0.96 -7.98 32.27
C SER A 25 -1.97 -7.62 31.16
N ALA A 26 -2.66 -8.64 30.64
CA ALA A 26 -3.75 -8.46 29.70
C ALA A 26 -4.92 -7.76 30.41
N VAL A 27 -5.15 -6.48 30.07
CA VAL A 27 -6.40 -5.79 30.40
C VAL A 27 -7.30 -5.87 29.17
N ALA A 28 -8.35 -6.67 29.27
CA ALA A 28 -9.45 -6.68 28.31
C ALA A 28 -10.25 -5.39 28.55
N GLY A 29 -9.93 -4.37 27.76
CA GLY A 29 -10.62 -3.08 27.74
C GLY A 29 -11.56 -3.01 26.54
N ASP A 30 -12.84 -3.03 26.86
CA ASP A 30 -13.99 -2.57 26.08
C ASP A 30 -13.61 -1.45 25.08
N HIS A 31 -13.97 -1.59 23.80
CA HIS A 31 -13.58 -0.68 22.72
C HIS A 31 -14.66 0.39 22.47
N PRO A 32 -14.49 1.63 22.96
CA PRO A 32 -15.28 2.77 22.47
C PRO A 32 -14.74 3.22 21.10
N GLN A 33 -15.66 3.53 20.19
CA GLN A 33 -15.38 4.14 18.90
C GLN A 33 -14.83 5.57 19.10
N HIS A 34 -13.50 5.72 19.21
CA HIS A 34 -12.84 7.02 19.34
C HIS A 34 -12.33 7.52 17.97
N HIS A 35 -13.01 8.53 17.44
CA HIS A 35 -12.64 9.33 16.26
C HIS A 35 -11.59 10.40 16.63
N GLY A 36 -10.46 9.99 17.22
CA GLY A 36 -9.30 10.87 17.42
C GLY A 36 -8.46 10.96 16.14
N SER A 37 -7.82 12.12 15.91
CA SER A 37 -6.90 12.29 14.78
C SER A 37 -5.75 11.28 14.90
N TRP A 38 -5.19 10.82 13.78
CA TRP A 38 -4.07 9.86 13.80
C TRP A 38 -2.88 10.37 14.63
N GLN A 39 -2.69 11.70 14.69
CA GLN A 39 -1.67 12.38 15.48
C GLN A 39 -1.90 12.23 16.99
N GLU A 40 -3.16 12.33 17.45
CA GLU A 40 -3.53 12.09 18.85
C GLU A 40 -3.31 10.63 19.23
N LYS A 41 -3.77 9.69 18.39
CA LYS A 41 -3.54 8.25 18.61
C LYS A 41 -2.06 7.90 18.66
N ARG A 42 -1.25 8.49 17.78
CA ARG A 42 0.21 8.30 17.78
C ARG A 42 0.86 8.84 19.05
N THR A 43 0.40 9.98 19.55
CA THR A 43 0.90 10.57 20.80
C THR A 43 0.57 9.67 21.99
N GLU A 44 -0.67 9.19 22.08
CA GLU A 44 -1.10 8.24 23.11
C GLU A 44 -0.29 6.93 23.07
N LEU A 45 -0.01 6.40 21.87
CA LEU A 45 0.83 5.21 21.69
C LEU A 45 2.25 5.44 22.22
N PHE A 46 2.83 6.62 21.97
CA PHE A 46 4.14 6.97 22.49
C PHE A 46 4.14 7.16 24.01
N ASP A 47 3.12 7.82 24.56
CA ASP A 47 2.96 7.98 26.01
C ASP A 47 2.82 6.59 26.69
N ARG A 48 2.05 5.68 26.09
CA ARG A 48 1.84 4.31 26.60
C ARG A 48 3.11 3.46 26.50
N ALA A 49 3.93 3.69 25.49
CA ALA A 49 5.20 3.00 25.29
C ALA A 49 6.36 3.63 26.08
N ASP A 50 6.09 4.67 26.88
CA ASP A 50 7.09 5.45 27.62
C ASP A 50 8.18 6.03 26.68
N ILE A 51 7.78 6.37 25.45
CA ILE A 51 8.65 6.99 24.45
C ILE A 51 8.67 8.49 24.70
N ASP A 52 9.82 9.00 25.14
CA ASP A 52 10.01 10.41 25.47
C ASP A 52 10.09 11.30 24.21
N VAL A 53 10.14 12.62 24.42
CA VAL A 53 10.17 13.61 23.34
C VAL A 53 11.43 13.46 22.48
N ASP A 54 12.57 13.19 23.08
CA ASP A 54 13.85 13.06 22.37
C ASP A 54 13.84 11.80 21.47
N GLN A 55 13.23 10.71 21.93
CA GLN A 55 13.03 9.49 21.15
C GLN A 55 12.02 9.69 20.02
N ARG A 56 10.95 10.48 20.25
CA ARG A 56 9.99 10.84 19.18
C ARG A 56 10.66 11.60 18.06
N GLU A 57 11.49 12.59 18.40
CA GLU A 57 12.25 13.38 17.44
C GLU A 57 13.21 12.51 16.64
N GLN A 58 13.93 11.59 17.31
CA GLN A 58 14.81 10.62 16.64
C GLN A 58 14.04 9.71 15.68
N LEU A 59 12.84 9.25 16.04
CA LEU A 59 12.00 8.42 15.16
C LEU A 59 11.50 9.19 13.94
N ASP A 60 11.06 10.45 14.13
CA ASP A 60 10.64 11.30 13.01
C ASP A 60 11.83 11.61 12.09
N GLN A 61 13.00 11.93 12.64
CA GLN A 61 14.22 12.12 11.86
C GLN A 61 14.57 10.87 11.06
N ALA A 62 14.61 9.69 11.70
CA ALA A 62 14.90 8.43 11.03
C ALA A 62 13.90 8.11 9.91
N ARG A 63 12.62 8.45 10.10
CA ARG A 63 11.59 8.32 9.07
C ARG A 63 11.85 9.23 7.88
N THR A 64 12.18 10.49 8.12
CA THR A 64 12.51 11.45 7.06
C THR A 64 13.74 11.02 6.27
N GLU A 65 14.81 10.61 6.96
CA GLU A 65 16.03 10.09 6.32
C GLU A 65 15.73 8.83 5.48
N TYR A 66 14.90 7.92 6.00
CA TYR A 66 14.46 6.74 5.26
C TYR A 66 13.66 7.09 4.01
N GLN A 67 12.72 8.05 4.10
CA GLN A 67 11.94 8.51 2.95
C GLN A 67 12.83 9.12 1.86
N GLN A 68 13.79 9.97 2.24
CA GLN A 68 14.75 10.55 1.32
C GLN A 68 15.61 9.48 0.64
N ALA A 69 16.11 8.49 1.40
CA ALA A 69 16.88 7.39 0.85
C ALA A 69 16.07 6.54 -0.16
N LEU A 70 14.77 6.34 0.09
CA LEU A 70 13.89 5.66 -0.86
C LEU A 70 13.65 6.49 -2.13
N GLU A 71 13.48 7.80 -2.00
CA GLU A 71 13.31 8.69 -3.15
C GLU A 71 14.55 8.66 -4.05
N GLU A 72 15.74 8.80 -3.47
CA GLU A 72 17.02 8.70 -4.19
C GLU A 72 17.16 7.34 -4.90
N LEU A 73 16.94 6.25 -4.17
CA LEU A 73 16.99 4.90 -4.73
C LEU A 73 15.99 4.72 -5.88
N SER A 74 14.79 5.29 -5.75
CA SER A 74 13.75 5.20 -6.78
C SER A 74 14.12 5.99 -8.04
N ALA A 75 14.76 7.15 -7.88
CA ALA A 75 15.25 7.98 -8.97
C ALA A 75 16.41 7.28 -9.71
N ASP A 76 17.37 6.73 -8.96
CA ASP A 76 18.48 5.94 -9.51
C ASP A 76 17.97 4.74 -10.30
N TYR A 77 16.99 4.02 -9.75
CA TYR A 77 16.38 2.88 -10.45
C TYR A 77 15.64 3.30 -11.72
N ALA A 78 14.91 4.43 -11.69
CA ALA A 78 14.24 4.97 -12.87
C ALA A 78 15.23 5.35 -13.98
N GLN A 79 16.34 6.00 -13.61
CA GLN A 79 17.41 6.33 -14.54
C GLN A 79 18.06 5.08 -15.13
N GLN A 80 18.43 4.10 -14.29
CA GLN A 80 19.00 2.84 -14.77
C GLN A 80 18.06 2.11 -15.73
N ARG A 81 16.76 2.09 -15.42
CA ARG A 81 15.76 1.50 -16.31
C ARG A 81 15.71 2.23 -17.66
N GLN A 82 15.78 3.55 -17.66
CA GLN A 82 15.84 4.36 -18.88
C GLN A 82 17.13 4.10 -19.67
N ASP A 83 18.27 3.99 -19.00
CA ASP A 83 19.56 3.72 -19.64
C ASP A 83 19.60 2.32 -20.28
N ILE A 84 18.96 1.32 -19.64
CA ILE A 84 18.94 -0.07 -20.12
C ILE A 84 17.91 -0.27 -21.24
N LEU A 85 16.68 0.23 -21.06
CA LEU A 85 15.56 -0.07 -21.95
C LEU A 85 15.26 1.03 -22.97
N GLY A 86 15.72 2.25 -22.73
CA GLY A 86 15.28 3.42 -23.48
C GLY A 86 13.79 3.72 -23.27
N GLU A 87 13.29 4.73 -23.99
CA GLU A 87 11.88 5.12 -23.94
C GLU A 87 10.97 4.03 -24.54
N ASP A 88 11.34 3.50 -25.72
CA ASP A 88 10.57 2.48 -26.42
C ASP A 88 10.48 1.18 -25.61
N GLY A 89 11.57 0.75 -24.96
CA GLY A 89 11.57 -0.45 -24.12
C GLY A 89 10.73 -0.27 -22.85
N ILE A 90 10.73 0.92 -22.25
CA ILE A 90 9.82 1.24 -21.12
C ILE A 90 8.36 1.21 -21.57
N ALA A 91 8.04 1.79 -22.73
CA ALA A 91 6.69 1.77 -23.28
C ALA A 91 6.23 0.35 -23.58
N ALA A 92 7.07 -0.47 -24.20
CA ALA A 92 6.80 -1.88 -24.47
C ALA A 92 6.59 -2.69 -23.18
N LEU A 93 7.42 -2.49 -22.15
CA LEU A 93 7.25 -3.16 -20.86
C LEU A 93 5.94 -2.76 -20.18
N LYS A 94 5.59 -1.48 -20.23
CA LYS A 94 4.32 -0.98 -19.67
C LYS A 94 3.12 -1.58 -20.40
N GLN A 95 3.19 -1.70 -21.72
CA GLN A 95 2.16 -2.36 -22.52
C GLN A 95 2.05 -3.84 -22.18
N ALA A 96 3.17 -4.57 -22.08
CA ALA A 96 3.16 -5.98 -21.70
C ALA A 96 2.56 -6.22 -20.31
N ILE A 97 2.89 -5.39 -19.32
CA ILE A 97 2.28 -5.47 -17.97
C ILE A 97 0.77 -5.22 -18.04
N HIS A 98 0.34 -4.27 -18.87
CA HIS A 98 -1.08 -4.00 -19.10
C HIS A 98 -1.77 -5.21 -19.72
N ASP A 99 -1.20 -5.80 -20.78
CA ASP A 99 -1.80 -6.92 -21.49
C ASP A 99 -1.92 -8.16 -20.59
N ILE A 100 -0.88 -8.50 -19.82
CA ILE A 100 -0.92 -9.59 -18.83
C ILE A 100 -2.03 -9.37 -17.80
N ARG A 101 -2.23 -8.12 -17.37
CA ARG A 101 -3.29 -7.78 -16.41
C ARG A 101 -4.67 -7.96 -17.03
N GLU A 102 -4.90 -7.49 -18.25
CA GLU A 102 -6.18 -7.68 -18.94
C GLU A 102 -6.47 -9.15 -19.22
N GLU A 103 -5.45 -9.94 -19.59
CA GLU A 103 -5.56 -11.39 -19.75
C GLU A 103 -5.98 -12.08 -18.44
N ARG A 104 -5.37 -11.70 -17.31
CA ARG A 104 -5.75 -12.24 -15.99
C ARG A 104 -7.19 -11.89 -15.63
N ILE A 105 -7.61 -10.66 -15.88
CA ILE A 105 -8.99 -10.21 -15.60
C ILE A 105 -9.98 -10.97 -16.48
N THR A 106 -9.70 -11.10 -17.78
CA THR A 106 -10.53 -11.86 -18.71
C THR A 106 -10.68 -13.30 -18.25
N THR A 107 -9.58 -13.92 -17.81
CA THR A 107 -9.58 -15.28 -17.25
C THR A 107 -10.47 -15.39 -16.01
N LEU A 108 -10.41 -14.42 -15.10
CA LEU A 108 -11.27 -14.38 -13.91
C LEU A 108 -12.75 -14.26 -14.28
N MET A 109 -13.09 -13.40 -15.24
CA MET A 109 -14.45 -13.24 -15.73
C MET A 109 -14.99 -14.54 -16.36
N ASP A 110 -14.13 -15.29 -17.07
CA ASP A 110 -14.46 -16.60 -17.63
C ASP A 110 -14.64 -17.66 -16.55
N GLU A 111 -13.76 -17.69 -15.54
CA GLU A 111 -13.83 -18.62 -14.40
C GLU A 111 -15.10 -18.42 -13.57
N TRP A 112 -15.47 -17.16 -13.32
CA TRP A 112 -16.71 -16.78 -12.64
C TRP A 112 -17.95 -16.87 -13.54
N GLN A 113 -17.76 -17.18 -14.82
CA GLN A 113 -18.82 -17.32 -15.82
C GLN A 113 -19.74 -16.10 -15.89
N LEU A 114 -19.16 -14.90 -15.77
CA LEU A 114 -19.91 -13.65 -15.81
C LEU A 114 -20.61 -13.48 -17.15
N SER A 115 -21.85 -12.98 -17.11
CA SER A 115 -22.61 -12.66 -18.30
C SER A 115 -21.97 -11.49 -19.08
N ASP A 116 -22.33 -11.34 -20.36
CA ASP A 116 -21.85 -10.20 -21.16
C ASP A 116 -22.29 -8.85 -20.56
N GLU A 117 -23.45 -8.82 -19.90
CA GLU A 117 -23.97 -7.63 -19.21
C GLU A 117 -23.12 -7.30 -17.98
N ASP A 118 -22.82 -8.30 -17.13
CA ASP A 118 -21.97 -8.10 -15.95
C ASP A 118 -20.54 -7.68 -16.36
N ARG A 119 -20.00 -8.29 -17.43
CA ARG A 119 -18.69 -7.91 -17.98
C ARG A 119 -18.68 -6.46 -18.47
N ALA A 120 -19.74 -6.02 -19.14
CA ALA A 120 -19.88 -4.63 -19.57
C ALA A 120 -19.99 -3.67 -18.38
N SER A 121 -20.75 -4.03 -17.34
CA SER A 121 -20.86 -3.25 -16.09
C SER A 121 -19.52 -3.11 -15.37
N LEU A 122 -18.75 -4.20 -15.27
CA LEU A 122 -17.41 -4.20 -14.70
C LEU A 122 -16.44 -3.32 -15.50
N GLN A 123 -16.47 -3.43 -16.83
CA GLN A 123 -15.63 -2.60 -17.69
C GLN A 123 -15.93 -1.12 -17.51
N GLN A 124 -17.22 -0.76 -17.47
CA GLN A 124 -17.68 0.62 -17.23
C GLN A 124 -17.20 1.13 -15.88
N THR A 125 -17.39 0.35 -14.80
CA THR A 125 -16.94 0.70 -13.44
C THR A 125 -15.43 0.97 -13.39
N ARG A 126 -14.63 0.16 -14.09
CA ARG A 126 -13.16 0.35 -14.19
C ARG A 126 -12.78 1.62 -14.96
N GLU A 127 -13.48 1.93 -16.04
CA GLU A 127 -13.25 3.14 -16.83
C GLU A 127 -13.61 4.40 -16.04
N ASP A 128 -14.75 4.38 -15.35
CA ASP A 128 -15.19 5.47 -14.47
C ASP A 128 -14.22 5.68 -13.32
N PHE A 129 -13.76 4.61 -12.67
CA PHE A 129 -12.74 4.70 -11.63
C PHE A 129 -11.45 5.36 -12.14
N ARG A 130 -10.94 4.96 -13.32
CA ARG A 130 -9.73 5.57 -13.91
C ARG A 130 -9.93 7.02 -14.29
N SER A 131 -11.09 7.37 -14.84
CA SER A 131 -11.45 8.74 -15.19
C SER A 131 -11.52 9.61 -13.93
N ASN A 132 -12.21 9.15 -12.90
CA ASN A 132 -12.37 9.85 -11.63
C ASN A 132 -11.02 9.99 -10.90
N MET A 133 -10.17 8.95 -10.87
CA MET A 133 -8.82 9.07 -10.33
C MET A 133 -8.02 10.17 -11.02
N LYS A 134 -8.11 10.26 -12.36
CA LYS A 134 -7.42 11.32 -13.11
C LYS A 134 -7.99 12.70 -12.74
N SER A 135 -9.32 12.83 -12.68
CA SER A 135 -9.97 14.07 -12.28
C SER A 135 -9.56 14.51 -10.87
N LEU A 136 -9.52 13.58 -9.90
CA LEU A 136 -9.10 13.86 -8.52
C LEU A 136 -7.61 14.22 -8.44
N ALA A 137 -6.75 13.64 -9.27
CA ALA A 137 -5.33 13.96 -9.29
C ALA A 137 -5.06 15.39 -9.80
N ASP A 138 -5.86 15.87 -10.75
CA ASP A 138 -5.75 17.22 -11.32
C ASP A 138 -6.51 18.28 -10.50
N GLN A 139 -7.36 17.86 -9.56
CA GLN A 139 -8.19 18.73 -8.73
C GLN A 139 -7.38 19.40 -7.60
N GLN A 140 -7.65 20.68 -7.36
CA GLN A 140 -7.19 21.38 -6.16
C GLN A 140 -8.19 21.20 -5.03
N PHE A 141 -7.66 20.95 -3.83
CA PHE A 141 -8.44 20.78 -2.61
C PHE A 141 -8.10 21.89 -1.63
N ASP A 142 -9.09 22.32 -0.86
CA ASP A 142 -8.92 23.33 0.18
C ASP A 142 -8.16 22.77 1.40
N SER A 143 -8.21 21.44 1.60
CA SER A 143 -7.46 20.75 2.65
C SER A 143 -7.05 19.32 2.27
N ASP A 144 -6.07 18.77 3.00
CA ASP A 144 -5.67 17.37 2.89
C ASP A 144 -6.78 16.39 3.30
N GLU A 145 -7.67 16.80 4.22
CA GLU A 145 -8.82 16.01 4.64
C GLU A 145 -9.86 15.92 3.53
N ASP A 146 -10.16 17.03 2.83
CA ASP A 146 -11.09 17.03 1.70
C ASP A 146 -10.58 16.14 0.56
N ARG A 147 -9.26 16.19 0.31
CA ARG A 147 -8.62 15.27 -0.64
C ARG A 147 -8.81 13.82 -0.18
N HIS A 148 -8.49 13.51 1.07
CA HIS A 148 -8.61 12.14 1.60
C HIS A 148 -10.05 11.62 1.51
N GLN A 149 -11.02 12.45 1.88
CA GLN A 149 -12.44 12.12 1.81
C GLN A 149 -12.89 11.87 0.37
N ALA A 150 -12.48 12.70 -0.59
CA ALA A 150 -12.81 12.47 -2.01
C ALA A 150 -12.23 11.16 -2.55
N TRP A 151 -11.00 10.82 -2.18
CA TRP A 151 -10.39 9.52 -2.52
C TRP A 151 -11.13 8.34 -1.87
N LYS A 152 -11.54 8.50 -0.61
CA LYS A 152 -12.32 7.49 0.11
C LYS A 152 -13.67 7.25 -0.56
N GLU A 153 -14.39 8.31 -0.89
CA GLU A 153 -15.68 8.24 -1.60
C GLU A 153 -15.53 7.57 -2.96
N LEU A 154 -14.47 7.87 -3.72
CA LEU A 154 -14.18 7.18 -4.97
C LEU A 154 -14.02 5.67 -4.75
N HIS A 155 -13.24 5.26 -3.75
CA HIS A 155 -13.04 3.85 -3.44
C HIS A 155 -14.32 3.14 -2.98
N THR A 156 -15.11 3.79 -2.12
CA THR A 156 -16.40 3.25 -1.65
C THR A 156 -17.39 3.10 -2.80
N ASN A 157 -17.61 4.16 -3.59
CA ASN A 157 -18.54 4.10 -4.71
C ASN A 157 -18.13 3.04 -5.75
N THR A 158 -16.83 2.90 -6.00
CA THR A 158 -16.32 1.86 -6.90
C THR A 158 -16.57 0.47 -6.33
N HIS A 159 -16.32 0.26 -5.03
CA HIS A 159 -16.59 -1.02 -4.37
C HIS A 159 -18.09 -1.36 -4.42
N ASP A 160 -18.96 -0.40 -4.10
CA ASP A 160 -20.41 -0.57 -4.14
C ASP A 160 -20.88 -0.97 -5.55
N SER A 161 -20.38 -0.32 -6.61
CA SER A 161 -20.70 -0.70 -8.00
C SER A 161 -20.19 -2.09 -8.38
N LEU A 162 -19.01 -2.50 -7.89
CA LEU A 162 -18.52 -3.86 -8.10
C LEU A 162 -19.38 -4.90 -7.35
N ALA A 163 -19.86 -4.57 -6.16
CA ALA A 163 -20.66 -5.46 -5.31
C ALA A 163 -22.07 -5.75 -5.87
N GLU A 164 -22.54 -4.98 -6.86
CA GLU A 164 -23.77 -5.28 -7.58
C GLU A 164 -23.66 -6.52 -8.48
N VAL A 165 -22.45 -6.84 -8.95
CA VAL A 165 -22.18 -7.90 -9.94
C VAL A 165 -21.18 -8.95 -9.46
N LEU A 166 -20.41 -8.67 -8.41
CA LEU A 166 -19.40 -9.56 -7.84
C LEU A 166 -19.62 -9.78 -6.35
N SER A 167 -19.22 -10.96 -5.86
CA SER A 167 -19.08 -11.21 -4.42
C SER A 167 -17.85 -10.51 -3.85
N GLU A 168 -17.80 -10.32 -2.53
CA GLU A 168 -16.65 -9.71 -1.85
C GLU A 168 -15.33 -10.47 -2.13
N GLU A 169 -15.41 -11.80 -2.16
CA GLU A 169 -14.25 -12.66 -2.47
C GLU A 169 -13.73 -12.41 -3.90
N GLN A 170 -14.63 -12.25 -4.87
CA GLN A 170 -14.30 -11.94 -6.26
C GLN A 170 -13.74 -10.52 -6.40
N ILE A 171 -14.29 -9.54 -5.66
CA ILE A 171 -13.75 -8.17 -5.62
C ILE A 171 -12.32 -8.17 -5.07
N GLN A 172 -12.06 -8.95 -4.03
CA GLN A 172 -10.73 -9.09 -3.46
C GLN A 172 -9.77 -9.72 -4.47
N GLU A 173 -10.16 -10.80 -5.14
CA GLU A 173 -9.34 -11.45 -6.16
C GLU A 173 -9.08 -10.52 -7.36
N LEU A 174 -10.10 -9.80 -7.84
CA LEU A 174 -9.95 -8.79 -8.89
C LEU A 174 -8.96 -7.69 -8.48
N THR A 175 -9.05 -7.24 -7.23
CA THR A 175 -8.13 -6.23 -6.66
C THR A 175 -6.70 -6.75 -6.64
N HIS A 176 -6.48 -8.01 -6.27
CA HIS A 176 -5.15 -8.64 -6.31
C HIS A 176 -4.60 -8.78 -7.73
N ALA A 177 -5.45 -9.06 -8.72
CA ALA A 177 -5.05 -9.11 -10.13
C ALA A 177 -4.69 -7.71 -10.68
N LEU A 178 -5.44 -6.69 -10.30
CA LEU A 178 -5.22 -5.30 -10.70
C LEU A 178 -4.05 -4.64 -9.97
N MET A 179 -3.76 -5.06 -8.75
CA MET A 179 -2.66 -4.57 -7.96
C MET A 179 -1.91 -5.78 -7.39
N PRO A 180 -1.08 -6.46 -8.22
CA PRO A 180 -0.13 -7.40 -7.68
C PRO A 180 0.76 -6.57 -6.77
N ARG A 181 0.56 -6.73 -5.45
CA ARG A 181 1.33 -6.01 -4.44
C ARG A 181 2.80 -6.24 -4.79
N GLY A 182 3.50 -5.19 -5.22
CA GLY A 182 4.96 -5.19 -5.17
C GLY A 182 5.40 -5.53 -3.75
N PRO A 183 6.62 -6.04 -3.54
CA PRO A 183 7.08 -6.48 -2.22
C PRO A 183 6.74 -5.42 -1.17
N ARG A 184 5.75 -5.70 -0.34
CA ARG A 184 5.37 -4.84 0.77
C ARG A 184 6.44 -5.04 1.83
N PHE A 185 7.34 -4.08 1.97
CA PHE A 185 8.05 -3.90 3.22
C PHE A 185 7.04 -3.34 4.23
N GLY A 186 6.55 -4.20 5.13
CA GLY A 186 5.87 -3.81 6.37
C GLY A 186 4.39 -4.17 6.44
N GLY A 187 4.07 -5.12 7.32
CA GLY A 187 2.74 -5.30 7.91
C GLY A 187 2.13 -6.67 7.68
N ASP A 188 2.67 -7.68 8.37
CA ASP A 188 1.91 -8.89 8.68
C ASP A 188 0.69 -8.50 9.51
N HIS A 189 -0.48 -8.49 8.86
CA HIS A 189 -1.75 -8.70 9.53
C HIS A 189 -2.28 -10.04 9.05
N ASP A 190 -1.72 -11.10 9.61
CA ASP A 190 -2.30 -12.43 9.60
C ASP A 190 -2.61 -12.79 11.04
N MET A 191 -3.86 -12.54 11.44
CA MET A 191 -4.45 -13.04 12.69
C MET A 191 -5.80 -13.61 12.30
N ASN A 192 -5.79 -14.76 11.62
CA ASN A 192 -6.90 -15.69 11.71
C ASN A 192 -6.45 -17.13 11.43
N GLU A 193 -5.57 -17.65 12.30
CA GLU A 193 -5.45 -19.10 12.44
C GLU A 193 -6.43 -19.53 13.54
N ALA A 194 -7.58 -20.00 13.06
CA ALA A 194 -8.54 -20.75 13.84
C ALA A 194 -7.86 -21.98 14.44
N ASP A 195 -7.91 -22.14 15.76
CA ASP A 195 -7.59 -23.41 16.41
C ASP A 195 -8.89 -24.19 16.69
N PRO A 196 -9.12 -25.36 16.07
CA PRO A 196 -10.23 -26.24 16.39
C PRO A 196 -9.84 -27.22 17.51
N SER A 197 -10.61 -27.21 18.61
CA SER A 197 -10.60 -28.21 19.71
C SER A 197 -9.41 -28.02 20.68
N SER A 198 -9.56 -28.01 22.00
CA SER A 198 -10.45 -28.78 22.89
C SER A 198 -10.46 -28.16 24.29
#